data_AF-A0A9W8RLI2-F1
#
_entry.id   AF-A0A9W8RLI2-F1
#
_cell.length_a   1.000
_cell.length_b   1.000
_cell.length_c   1.000
_cell.angle_alpha   90.00
_cell.angle_beta   90.00
_cell.angle_gamma   90.00
#
_symmetry.space_group_name_H-M   'P 1'
#
loop_
_entity.id
_entity.type
_entity.pdbx_description
1 polymer ?
#
loop_
_entity_poly.entity_id
_entity_poly.type
_entity_poly.pdbx_seq_one_letter_code
_entity_poly.pdbx_strand_id
1 'polypeptide(L)'
;MSKIINVNGFDLPTVQYMISFLYTGNYQLASKDKQESVSDDEQDYDEADTVSHSSTALPETTEDENVESLLSHIRVNAIADYYNIQDLSQLANSKIQIVLDEGQSADVFPRILQEVSTSNRDANLRSIIASATAKCIEELTESETFRAVKFDHTLSIEILRVCGKRIQKLQHELNTVQREAAACRSSQARELHAKTALIKQANDSLDTLKQTSQCRHCSRDFNCYFEKESMEDDSSYVLRCRACRCRHSPRNI
;
A
#
# COMPACT_ATOMS: atom_id res chain seq x y z
N MET A 1 -32.30 17.83 -45.04
CA MET A 1 -31.57 17.00 -44.06
C MET A 1 -30.10 17.38 -44.13
N SER A 2 -29.54 17.97 -43.08
CA SER A 2 -28.10 18.23 -43.04
C SER A 2 -27.37 16.90 -42.84
N LYS A 3 -26.44 16.54 -43.73
CA LYS A 3 -25.58 15.34 -43.60
C LYS A 3 -24.30 15.62 -42.80
N ILE A 4 -24.18 16.82 -42.23
CA ILE A 4 -22.99 17.27 -41.51
C ILE A 4 -23.36 17.45 -40.04
N ILE A 5 -22.67 16.71 -39.18
CA ILE A 5 -22.68 16.89 -37.74
C ILE A 5 -21.42 17.67 -37.39
N ASN A 6 -21.58 18.81 -36.73
CA ASN A 6 -20.45 19.64 -36.31
C ASN A 6 -20.15 19.36 -34.83
N VAL A 7 -18.95 18.86 -34.53
CA VAL A 7 -18.51 18.55 -33.17
C VAL A 7 -17.62 19.69 -32.70
N ASN A 8 -18.12 20.48 -31.76
CA ASN A 8 -17.40 21.61 -31.16
C ASN A 8 -16.98 21.28 -29.73
N GLY A 9 -15.88 21.87 -29.26
CA GLY A 9 -15.44 21.76 -27.86
C GLY A 9 -14.54 20.56 -27.54
N PHE A 10 -14.19 19.74 -28.53
CA PHE A 10 -13.26 18.62 -28.38
C PHE A 10 -12.18 18.69 -29.46
N ASP A 11 -10.96 18.29 -29.11
CA ASP A 11 -9.86 18.18 -30.07
C ASP A 11 -10.08 17.02 -31.05
N LEU A 12 -9.45 17.12 -32.23
CA LEU A 12 -9.59 16.15 -33.30
C LEU A 12 -9.20 14.72 -32.86
N PRO A 13 -8.07 14.48 -32.15
CA PRO A 13 -7.74 13.16 -31.60
C PRO A 13 -8.85 12.56 -30.73
N THR A 14 -9.40 13.32 -29.80
CA THR A 14 -10.49 12.88 -28.92
C THR A 14 -11.73 12.44 -29.72
N VAL A 15 -12.10 13.21 -30.75
CA VAL A 15 -13.20 12.84 -31.65
C VAL A 15 -12.89 11.58 -32.45
N GLN A 16 -11.65 11.42 -32.93
CA GLN A 16 -11.23 10.21 -33.64
C GLN A 16 -11.30 8.96 -32.76
N TYR A 17 -10.92 9.05 -31.47
CA TYR A 17 -11.06 7.94 -30.53
C TYR A 17 -12.52 7.56 -30.28
N MET A 18 -13.41 8.55 -30.14
CA MET A 18 -14.84 8.30 -30.05
C MET A 18 -15.36 7.58 -31.30
N ILE A 19 -14.99 8.05 -32.50
CA ILE A 19 -15.39 7.42 -33.77
C ILE A 19 -14.82 5.99 -33.85
N SER A 20 -13.55 5.79 -33.53
CA SER A 20 -12.90 4.47 -33.53
C SER A 20 -13.66 3.48 -32.64
N PHE A 21 -14.10 3.93 -31.45
CA PHE A 21 -14.94 3.14 -30.57
C PHE A 21 -16.29 2.80 -31.19
N LEU A 22 -16.98 3.76 -31.82
CA LEU A 22 -18.29 3.50 -32.44
C LEU A 22 -18.23 2.46 -33.56
N TYR A 23 -17.09 2.32 -34.25
CA TYR A 23 -16.91 1.30 -35.30
C TYR A 23 -16.37 -0.03 -34.79
N THR A 24 -15.54 -0.04 -33.74
CA THR A 24 -14.78 -1.24 -33.33
C THR A 24 -15.10 -1.74 -31.92
N GLY A 25 -15.83 -0.97 -31.11
CA GLY A 25 -16.03 -1.22 -29.69
C GLY A 25 -14.80 -0.92 -28.81
N ASN A 26 -13.72 -0.35 -29.37
CA ASN A 26 -12.51 0.01 -28.63
C ASN A 26 -11.86 1.26 -29.23
N TYR A 27 -10.92 1.88 -28.51
CA TYR A 27 -10.07 2.95 -29.04
C TYR A 27 -8.64 2.75 -28.56
N GLN A 28 -7.65 3.11 -29.36
CA GLN A 28 -6.23 3.01 -28.99
C GLN A 28 -5.59 4.38 -29.18
N LEU A 29 -4.79 4.81 -28.19
CA LEU A 29 -4.00 6.02 -28.34
C LEU A 29 -2.89 5.74 -29.35
N ALA A 30 -2.67 6.67 -30.28
CA ALA A 30 -1.56 6.55 -31.22
C ALA A 30 -0.25 6.70 -30.45
N SER A 31 0.52 5.62 -30.33
CA SER A 31 1.92 5.68 -29.89
C SER A 31 2.68 6.53 -30.91
N LYS A 32 3.39 7.57 -30.46
CA LYS A 32 4.18 8.45 -31.34
C LYS A 32 5.34 7.72 -32.06
N ASP A 33 5.62 6.47 -31.71
CA ASP A 33 6.68 5.65 -32.31
C ASP A 33 6.41 5.14 -33.73
N LYS A 34 5.31 5.53 -34.38
CA LYS A 34 5.01 5.12 -35.76
C LYS A 34 4.65 6.29 -36.68
N GLN A 35 5.45 7.32 -36.66
CA GLN A 35 5.52 8.27 -37.77
C GLN A 35 6.96 8.41 -38.26
N GLU A 36 7.37 7.48 -39.13
CA GLU A 36 8.02 7.77 -40.42
C GLU A 36 8.45 6.45 -41.08
N SER A 37 7.78 6.08 -42.17
CA SER A 37 8.35 5.40 -43.35
C SER A 37 7.25 4.84 -44.24
N VAL A 38 6.54 5.70 -44.97
CA VAL A 38 5.97 5.33 -46.27
C VAL A 38 6.03 6.52 -47.22
N SER A 39 7.01 6.47 -48.13
CA SER A 39 6.96 6.88 -49.54
C SER A 39 8.38 6.68 -50.09
N ASP A 40 8.66 5.51 -50.69
CA ASP A 40 8.59 5.19 -52.14
C ASP A 40 9.85 5.64 -52.92
N ASP A 41 10.64 4.62 -53.31
CA ASP A 41 11.44 4.44 -54.54
C ASP A 41 12.15 5.64 -55.20
N GLU A 42 13.49 5.67 -55.21
CA GLU A 42 14.37 5.08 -56.25
C GLU A 42 15.83 5.64 -56.21
N GLN A 43 16.79 4.72 -56.42
CA GLN A 43 18.15 4.86 -56.99
C GLN A 43 19.37 5.34 -56.15
N ASP A 44 20.24 4.35 -55.86
CA ASP A 44 21.64 4.15 -56.30
C ASP A 44 22.72 5.25 -56.08
N TYR A 45 23.79 4.83 -55.38
CA TYR A 45 25.24 5.11 -55.50
C TYR A 45 25.99 5.50 -54.19
N ASP A 46 26.90 4.59 -53.83
CA ASP A 46 28.25 4.70 -53.24
C ASP A 46 28.56 5.39 -51.89
N GLU A 47 29.00 4.52 -50.96
CA GLU A 47 30.27 4.53 -50.20
C GLU A 47 30.84 5.88 -49.69
N ALA A 48 30.76 6.11 -48.37
CA ALA A 48 31.92 6.21 -47.47
C ALA A 48 31.52 6.68 -46.06
N ASP A 49 31.85 5.84 -45.08
CA ASP A 49 32.43 6.16 -43.78
C ASP A 49 32.01 7.48 -43.10
N THR A 50 31.12 7.42 -42.10
CA THR A 50 31.09 8.43 -41.03
C THR A 50 30.45 7.89 -39.76
N VAL A 51 31.34 7.40 -38.89
CA VAL A 51 31.35 7.52 -37.42
C VAL A 51 29.99 7.41 -36.71
N SER A 52 29.77 6.20 -36.20
CA SER A 52 28.84 5.88 -35.10
C SER A 52 29.09 6.78 -33.88
N HIS A 53 28.30 7.85 -33.78
CA HIS A 53 28.08 8.54 -32.53
C HIS A 53 26.78 8.03 -31.91
N SER A 54 26.95 6.98 -31.10
CA SER A 54 26.02 6.59 -30.05
C SER A 54 25.74 7.80 -29.15
N SER A 55 24.72 8.57 -29.51
CA SER A 55 24.17 9.61 -28.66
C SER A 55 23.26 8.94 -27.66
N THR A 56 23.81 8.76 -26.47
CA THR A 56 23.13 8.36 -25.25
C THR A 56 22.01 9.38 -24.97
N ALA A 57 20.80 9.09 -25.47
CA ALA A 57 19.61 9.86 -25.11
C ALA A 57 19.22 9.47 -23.67
N LEU A 58 19.20 10.48 -22.81
CA LEU A 58 18.66 10.44 -21.45
C LEU A 58 17.19 9.98 -21.45
N PRO A 59 16.75 9.19 -20.46
CA PRO A 59 15.35 8.75 -20.34
C PRO A 59 14.51 9.84 -19.66
N GLU A 60 14.25 10.95 -20.35
CA GLU A 60 13.30 11.99 -19.86
C GLU A 60 11.91 11.87 -20.52
N THR A 61 11.70 10.95 -21.46
CA THR A 61 10.48 10.91 -22.29
C THR A 61 9.31 10.11 -21.72
N THR A 62 9.56 9.17 -20.80
CA THR A 62 8.51 8.19 -20.42
C THR A 62 7.41 8.74 -19.50
N GLU A 63 7.73 9.70 -18.63
CA GLU A 63 6.75 10.22 -17.66
C GLU A 63 5.74 11.16 -18.35
N ASP A 64 6.22 12.10 -19.17
CA ASP A 64 5.37 13.04 -19.90
C ASP A 64 4.44 12.34 -20.91
N GLU A 65 4.89 11.24 -21.51
CA GLU A 65 4.05 10.40 -22.39
C GLU A 65 2.92 9.71 -21.63
N ASN A 66 3.19 9.22 -20.41
CA ASN A 66 2.17 8.61 -19.55
C ASN A 66 1.14 9.65 -19.09
N VAL A 67 1.58 10.87 -18.76
CA VAL A 67 0.66 11.97 -18.42
C VAL A 67 -0.28 12.30 -19.57
N GLU A 68 0.25 12.47 -20.78
CA GLU A 68 -0.58 12.83 -21.94
C GLU A 68 -1.50 11.68 -22.36
N SER A 69 -1.05 10.44 -22.20
CA SER A 69 -1.89 9.24 -22.35
C SER A 69 -3.09 9.27 -21.40
N LEU A 70 -2.83 9.55 -20.13
CA LEU A 70 -3.87 9.64 -19.10
C LEU A 70 -4.86 10.79 -19.36
N LEU A 71 -4.36 11.98 -19.73
CA LEU A 71 -5.18 13.12 -20.11
C LEU A 71 -6.04 12.80 -21.34
N SER A 72 -5.48 12.09 -22.32
CA SER A 72 -6.23 11.65 -23.51
C SER A 72 -7.39 10.73 -23.11
N HIS A 73 -7.19 9.78 -22.20
CA HIS A 73 -8.28 8.95 -21.69
C HIS A 73 -9.35 9.75 -20.94
N ILE A 74 -8.96 10.76 -20.16
CA ILE A 74 -9.90 11.66 -19.46
C ILE A 74 -10.74 12.46 -20.45
N ARG A 75 -10.14 12.97 -21.53
CA ARG A 75 -10.85 13.68 -22.61
C ARG A 75 -11.80 12.75 -23.37
N VAL A 76 -11.40 11.50 -23.61
CA VAL A 76 -12.29 10.47 -24.19
C VAL A 76 -13.47 10.17 -23.27
N ASN A 77 -13.25 10.10 -21.95
CA ASN A 77 -14.36 9.98 -21.01
C ASN A 77 -15.29 11.21 -21.05
N ALA A 78 -14.74 12.42 -21.15
CA ALA A 78 -15.52 13.66 -21.23
C ALA A 78 -16.40 13.73 -22.49
N ILE A 79 -15.89 13.36 -23.66
CA ILE A 79 -16.70 13.32 -24.89
C ILE A 79 -17.76 12.22 -24.83
N ALA A 80 -17.44 11.08 -24.21
CA ALA A 80 -18.38 9.99 -24.00
C ALA A 80 -19.54 10.39 -23.10
N ASP A 81 -19.25 11.09 -21.99
CA ASP A 81 -20.25 11.67 -21.10
C ASP A 81 -21.12 12.70 -21.85
N TYR A 82 -20.50 13.60 -22.62
CA TYR A 82 -21.21 14.63 -23.38
C TYR A 82 -22.22 14.07 -24.40
N TYR A 83 -21.83 13.01 -25.14
CA TYR A 83 -22.72 12.35 -26.10
C TYR A 83 -23.50 11.18 -25.52
N ASN A 84 -23.41 10.94 -24.21
CA ASN A 84 -24.08 9.86 -23.48
C ASN A 84 -23.76 8.45 -24.04
N ILE A 85 -22.48 8.19 -24.35
CA ILE A 85 -21.97 6.90 -24.83
C ILE A 85 -21.41 6.13 -23.62
N GLN A 86 -22.30 5.52 -22.84
CA GLN A 86 -21.98 4.91 -21.54
C GLN A 86 -20.86 3.86 -21.61
N ASP A 87 -20.86 3.00 -22.63
CA ASP A 87 -19.84 1.94 -22.78
C ASP A 87 -18.45 2.52 -23.03
N LEU A 88 -18.36 3.66 -23.73
CA LEU A 88 -17.09 4.38 -23.93
C LEU A 88 -16.61 5.02 -22.63
N SER A 89 -17.51 5.62 -21.84
CA SER A 89 -17.17 6.16 -20.51
C SER A 89 -16.61 5.06 -19.60
N GLN A 90 -17.24 3.87 -19.58
CA GLN A 90 -16.76 2.73 -18.81
C GLN A 90 -15.40 2.21 -19.28
N LEU A 91 -15.21 2.10 -20.60
CA LEU A 91 -13.93 1.69 -21.17
C LEU A 91 -12.83 2.70 -20.81
N ALA A 92 -13.11 4.00 -20.95
CA ALA A 92 -12.16 5.05 -20.61
C ALA A 92 -11.82 5.03 -19.12
N ASN A 93 -12.81 4.87 -18.24
CA ASN A 93 -12.59 4.71 -16.79
C ASN A 93 -11.70 3.51 -16.47
N SER A 94 -11.92 2.39 -17.14
CA SER A 94 -11.11 1.18 -16.96
C SER A 94 -9.65 1.42 -17.35
N LYS A 95 -9.40 2.11 -18.47
CA LYS A 95 -8.03 2.45 -18.91
C LYS A 95 -7.36 3.47 -17.99
N ILE A 96 -8.10 4.47 -17.53
CA ILE A 96 -7.62 5.46 -16.55
C ILE A 96 -7.20 4.77 -15.26
N GLN A 97 -8.02 3.83 -14.76
CA GLN A 97 -7.71 3.07 -13.55
C GLN A 97 -6.42 2.27 -13.71
N ILE A 98 -6.21 1.60 -14.86
CA ILE A 98 -4.98 0.85 -15.14
C ILE A 98 -3.75 1.75 -15.07
N VAL A 99 -3.78 2.90 -15.77
CA VAL A 99 -2.64 3.83 -15.79
C VAL A 99 -2.35 4.41 -14.40
N LEU A 100 -3.39 4.65 -13.59
CA LEU A 100 -3.22 5.15 -12.22
C LEU A 100 -2.67 4.07 -11.27
N ASP A 101 -3.04 2.81 -11.48
CA ASP A 101 -2.58 1.68 -10.65
C ASP A 101 -1.13 1.27 -10.96
N GLU A 102 -0.60 1.63 -12.14
CA GLU A 102 0.83 1.49 -12.48
C GLU A 102 1.74 2.39 -11.63
N GLY A 103 1.17 3.37 -10.92
CA GLY A 103 1.91 4.25 -10.00
C GLY A 103 2.35 5.53 -10.70
N GLN A 104 1.51 6.56 -10.62
CA GLN A 104 1.85 7.89 -11.11
C GLN A 104 2.54 8.71 -10.02
N SER A 105 3.51 9.52 -10.41
CA SER A 105 4.15 10.48 -9.52
C SER A 105 3.18 11.61 -9.13
N ALA A 106 3.34 12.17 -7.94
CA ALA A 106 2.40 13.15 -7.39
C ALA A 106 2.32 14.44 -8.23
N ASP A 107 3.39 14.83 -8.90
CA ASP A 107 3.48 16.04 -9.74
C ASP A 107 2.56 16.02 -10.97
N VAL A 108 2.06 14.84 -11.37
CA VAL A 108 1.13 14.68 -12.49
C VAL A 108 -0.30 15.11 -12.12
N PHE A 109 -0.69 14.90 -10.86
CA PHE A 109 -2.07 15.07 -10.42
C PHE A 109 -2.63 16.49 -10.56
N PRO A 110 -1.87 17.59 -10.36
CA PRO A 110 -2.36 18.94 -10.64
C PRO A 110 -2.95 19.09 -12.04
N ARG A 111 -2.29 18.54 -13.07
CA ARG A 111 -2.77 18.58 -14.47
C ARG A 111 -4.04 17.74 -14.63
N ILE A 112 -4.06 16.52 -14.07
CA ILE A 112 -5.23 15.63 -14.08
C ILE A 112 -6.44 16.31 -13.44
N LEU A 113 -6.25 16.87 -12.25
CA LEU A 113 -7.30 17.50 -11.46
C LEU A 113 -7.87 18.73 -12.17
N GLN A 114 -7.02 19.50 -12.84
CA GLN A 114 -7.45 20.62 -13.65
C GLN A 114 -8.33 20.15 -14.82
N GLU A 115 -7.90 19.15 -15.59
CA GLU A 115 -8.65 18.61 -16.74
C GLU A 115 -10.01 18.03 -16.33
N VAL A 116 -10.05 17.25 -15.24
CA VAL A 116 -11.29 16.67 -14.70
C VAL A 116 -12.25 17.76 -14.20
N SER A 117 -11.71 18.83 -13.59
CA SER A 117 -12.52 19.93 -13.07
C SER A 117 -13.16 20.77 -14.17
N THR A 118 -12.52 20.90 -15.34
CA THR A 118 -13.02 21.73 -16.45
C THR A 118 -14.03 21.02 -17.34
N SER A 119 -13.82 19.73 -17.61
CA SER A 119 -14.40 19.10 -18.79
C SER A 119 -15.26 17.88 -18.47
N ASN A 120 -15.36 17.47 -17.19
CA ASN A 120 -15.89 16.14 -16.87
C ASN A 120 -16.96 16.14 -15.77
N ARG A 121 -18.08 15.43 -16.02
CA ARG A 121 -19.19 15.26 -15.07
C ARG A 121 -19.40 13.81 -14.64
N ASP A 122 -18.59 12.87 -15.12
CA ASP A 122 -18.70 11.47 -14.78
C ASP A 122 -18.34 11.24 -13.31
N ALA A 123 -19.33 10.78 -12.53
CA ALA A 123 -19.16 10.55 -11.11
C ALA A 123 -18.16 9.41 -10.82
N ASN A 124 -18.13 8.40 -11.70
CA ASN A 124 -17.21 7.28 -11.57
C ASN A 124 -15.76 7.74 -11.76
N LEU A 125 -15.49 8.51 -12.83
CA LEU A 125 -14.17 9.10 -13.05
C LEU A 125 -13.74 9.94 -11.84
N ARG A 126 -14.61 10.83 -11.35
CA ARG A 126 -14.29 11.66 -10.19
C ARG A 126 -13.93 10.82 -8.96
N SER A 127 -14.64 9.73 -8.72
CA SER A 127 -14.33 8.79 -7.62
C SER A 127 -12.97 8.11 -7.82
N ILE A 128 -12.63 7.71 -9.05
CA ILE A 128 -11.33 7.10 -9.40
C ILE A 128 -10.20 8.10 -9.14
N ILE A 129 -10.31 9.31 -9.71
CA ILE A 129 -9.30 10.36 -9.56
C ILE A 129 -9.17 10.78 -8.10
N ALA A 130 -10.28 11.01 -7.39
CA ALA A 130 -10.24 11.37 -5.97
C ALA A 130 -9.55 10.29 -5.13
N SER A 131 -9.77 9.01 -5.45
CA SER A 131 -9.11 7.90 -4.77
C SER A 131 -7.61 7.86 -5.04
N ALA A 132 -7.19 8.10 -6.28
CA ALA A 132 -5.77 8.18 -6.63
C ALA A 132 -5.09 9.41 -5.99
N THR A 133 -5.72 10.59 -6.07
CA THR A 133 -5.24 11.82 -5.42
C THR A 133 -5.12 11.64 -3.90
N ALA A 134 -6.09 10.98 -3.26
CA ALA A 134 -6.05 10.72 -1.83
C ALA A 134 -4.88 9.82 -1.41
N LYS A 135 -4.34 8.98 -2.30
CA LYS A 135 -3.13 8.17 -2.02
C LYS A 135 -1.88 9.06 -1.92
N CYS A 136 -1.75 10.04 -2.81
CA CYS A 136 -0.60 10.94 -2.91
C CYS A 136 -0.82 12.30 -2.22
N ILE A 137 -1.86 12.43 -1.40
CA ILE A 137 -2.28 13.74 -0.87
C ILE A 137 -1.22 14.42 0.01
N GLU A 138 -0.40 13.64 0.71
CA GLU A 138 0.69 14.16 1.56
C GLU A 138 1.69 14.95 0.71
N GLU A 139 2.25 14.32 -0.32
CA GLU A 139 3.17 14.93 -1.29
C GLU A 139 2.51 16.13 -2.03
N LEU A 140 1.23 16.00 -2.39
CA LEU A 140 0.50 17.06 -3.09
C LEU A 140 0.31 18.32 -2.25
N THR A 141 0.07 18.17 -0.94
CA THR A 141 -0.16 19.34 -0.07
C THR A 141 1.09 20.21 0.12
N GLU A 142 2.27 19.64 -0.12
CA GLU A 142 3.55 20.34 -0.09
C GLU A 142 3.86 21.04 -1.42
N SER A 143 3.20 20.64 -2.51
CA SER A 143 3.43 21.18 -3.86
C SER A 143 2.80 22.56 -4.08
N GLU A 144 3.57 23.51 -4.62
CA GLU A 144 3.06 24.82 -5.05
C GLU A 144 2.13 24.71 -6.27
N THR A 145 2.38 23.77 -7.19
CA THR A 145 1.55 23.59 -8.39
C THR A 145 0.14 23.13 -8.02
N PHE A 146 0.02 22.27 -7.00
CA PHE A 146 -1.26 21.82 -6.46
C PHE A 146 -2.07 22.96 -5.84
N ARG A 147 -1.42 23.92 -5.16
CA ARG A 147 -2.09 25.09 -4.56
C ARG A 147 -2.73 26.02 -5.60
N ALA A 148 -2.17 26.05 -6.81
CA ALA A 148 -2.70 26.84 -7.91
C ALA A 148 -3.89 26.18 -8.64
N VAL A 149 -4.15 24.88 -8.39
CA VAL A 149 -5.24 24.15 -9.04
C VAL A 149 -6.59 24.70 -8.58
N LYS A 150 -7.43 25.06 -9.55
CA LYS A 150 -8.83 25.41 -9.31
C LYS A 150 -9.67 24.15 -9.37
N PHE A 151 -10.12 23.70 -8.21
CA PHE A 151 -10.98 22.54 -8.10
C PHE A 151 -12.44 22.89 -8.40
N ASP A 152 -13.14 21.96 -9.04
CA ASP A 152 -14.59 21.89 -8.87
C ASP A 152 -14.93 21.48 -7.42
N HIS A 153 -15.95 22.11 -6.84
CA HIS A 153 -16.37 21.84 -5.46
C HIS A 153 -16.73 20.37 -5.22
N THR A 154 -17.33 19.71 -6.21
CA THR A 154 -17.70 18.29 -6.10
C THR A 154 -16.47 17.41 -5.96
N LEU A 155 -15.45 17.67 -6.78
CA LEU A 155 -14.19 16.93 -6.75
C LEU A 155 -13.43 17.16 -5.44
N SER A 156 -13.40 18.41 -4.94
CA SER A 156 -12.80 18.71 -3.62
C SER A 156 -13.46 17.94 -2.48
N ILE A 157 -14.80 17.95 -2.44
CA ILE A 157 -15.56 17.24 -1.40
C ILE A 157 -15.27 15.75 -1.48
N GLU A 158 -15.19 15.20 -2.70
CA GLU A 158 -14.92 13.79 -2.90
C GLU A 158 -13.50 13.39 -2.44
N ILE A 159 -12.49 14.20 -2.78
CA ILE A 159 -11.11 14.00 -2.27
C ILE A 159 -11.10 14.04 -0.75
N LEU A 160 -11.71 15.06 -0.13
CA LEU A 160 -11.79 15.17 1.33
C LEU A 160 -12.49 13.96 1.97
N ARG A 161 -13.58 13.49 1.36
CA ARG A 161 -14.33 12.31 1.81
C ARG A 161 -13.46 11.05 1.75
N VAL A 162 -12.71 10.85 0.67
CA VAL A 162 -11.82 9.69 0.53
C VAL A 162 -10.65 9.77 1.51
N CYS A 163 -10.03 10.94 1.68
CA CYS A 163 -9.00 11.17 2.69
C CYS A 163 -9.52 10.87 4.10
N GLY A 164 -10.72 11.34 4.45
CA GLY A 164 -11.35 11.06 5.74
C GLY A 164 -11.55 9.56 5.99
N LYS A 165 -12.04 8.82 4.98
CA LYS A 165 -12.18 7.35 5.06
C LYS A 165 -10.81 6.66 5.21
N ARG A 166 -9.78 7.12 4.50
CA ARG A 166 -8.42 6.58 4.61
C ARG A 166 -7.85 6.80 6.01
N ILE A 167 -7.99 8.00 6.57
CA ILE A 167 -7.54 8.32 7.93
C ILE A 167 -8.24 7.41 8.96
N GLN A 168 -9.56 7.26 8.85
CA GLN A 168 -10.33 6.36 9.74
C GLN A 168 -9.84 4.91 9.65
N LYS A 169 -9.60 4.41 8.44
CA LYS A 169 -9.08 3.05 8.21
C LYS A 169 -7.70 2.87 8.85
N LEU A 170 -6.77 3.78 8.60
CA LEU A 170 -5.42 3.74 9.17
C LEU A 170 -5.44 3.83 10.70
N GLN A 171 -6.30 4.67 11.27
CA GLN A 171 -6.50 4.75 12.73
C GLN A 171 -7.02 3.43 13.30
N HIS A 172 -7.94 2.76 12.60
CA HIS A 172 -8.46 1.46 13.04
C HIS A 172 -7.38 0.37 13.00
N GLU A 173 -6.61 0.29 11.92
CA GLU A 173 -5.51 -0.65 11.76
C GLU A 173 -4.43 -0.43 12.82
N LEU A 174 -4.03 0.83 13.04
CA LEU A 174 -3.06 1.21 14.06
C LEU A 174 -3.52 0.81 15.48
N ASN A 175 -4.78 1.08 15.82
CA ASN A 175 -5.35 0.67 17.10
C ASN A 175 -5.37 -0.86 17.28
N THR A 176 -5.64 -1.59 16.20
CA THR A 176 -5.66 -3.07 16.22
C THR A 176 -4.26 -3.62 16.46
N VAL A 177 -3.28 -3.17 15.69
CA VAL A 177 -1.87 -3.55 15.85
C VAL A 177 -1.35 -3.19 17.26
N GLN A 178 -1.73 -2.04 17.80
CA GLN A 178 -1.33 -1.65 19.16
C GLN A 178 -1.90 -2.58 20.23
N ARG A 179 -3.16 -3.02 20.11
CA ARG A 179 -3.77 -3.98 21.06
C ARG A 179 -3.10 -5.34 20.98
N GLU A 180 -2.84 -5.83 19.77
CA GLU A 180 -2.16 -7.12 19.55
C GLU A 180 -0.74 -7.07 20.09
N ALA A 181 0.00 -6.00 19.82
CA ALA A 181 1.35 -5.81 20.35
C ALA A 181 1.35 -5.72 21.88
N ALA A 182 0.36 -5.08 22.50
CA ALA A 182 0.22 -5.05 23.95
C ALA A 182 -0.07 -6.44 24.53
N ALA A 183 -1.00 -7.19 23.94
CA ALA A 183 -1.32 -8.55 24.36
C ALA A 183 -0.11 -9.49 24.23
N CYS A 184 0.63 -9.39 23.13
CA CYS A 184 1.86 -10.15 22.90
C CYS A 184 2.93 -9.82 23.95
N ARG A 185 3.19 -8.53 24.20
CA ARG A 185 4.12 -8.09 25.26
C ARG A 185 3.72 -8.60 26.65
N SER A 186 2.44 -8.53 27.00
CA SER A 186 1.95 -9.06 28.28
C SER A 186 2.08 -10.58 28.39
N SER A 187 1.89 -11.31 27.29
CA SER A 187 2.11 -12.76 27.25
C SER A 187 3.59 -13.11 27.45
N GLN A 188 4.48 -12.43 26.73
CA GLN A 188 5.92 -12.64 26.82
C GLN A 188 6.46 -12.28 28.20
N ALA A 189 5.96 -11.19 28.81
CA ALA A 189 6.32 -10.80 30.18
C ALA A 189 5.92 -11.87 31.21
N ARG A 190 4.71 -12.44 31.09
CA ARG A 190 4.26 -13.54 31.95
C ARG A 190 5.12 -14.78 31.80
N GLU A 191 5.46 -15.16 30.57
CA GLU A 191 6.33 -16.32 30.31
C GLU A 191 7.74 -16.11 30.86
N LEU A 192 8.32 -14.92 30.66
CA LEU A 192 9.64 -14.57 31.20
C LEU A 192 9.64 -14.59 32.73
N HIS A 193 8.59 -14.03 33.36
CA HIS A 193 8.43 -14.05 34.81
C HIS A 193 8.34 -15.50 35.34
N ALA A 194 7.52 -16.35 34.72
CA ALA A 194 7.39 -17.76 35.09
C ALA A 194 8.73 -18.52 34.97
N LYS A 195 9.47 -18.34 33.86
CA LYS A 195 10.80 -18.93 33.68
C LYS A 195 11.79 -18.45 34.75
N THR A 196 11.77 -17.16 35.05
CA THR A 196 12.66 -16.55 36.06
C THR A 196 12.36 -17.09 37.45
N ALA A 197 11.07 -17.24 37.80
CA ALA A 197 10.63 -17.82 39.06
C ALA A 197 11.09 -19.29 39.21
N LEU A 198 10.99 -20.10 38.14
CA LEU A 198 11.47 -21.49 38.15
C LEU A 198 12.99 -21.58 38.33
N ILE A 199 13.76 -20.74 37.64
CA ILE A 199 15.23 -20.69 37.80
C ILE A 199 15.58 -20.32 39.24
N LYS A 200 14.91 -19.31 39.81
CA LYS A 200 15.12 -18.91 41.19
C LYS A 200 14.83 -20.06 42.16
N GLN A 201 13.69 -20.73 42.02
CA GLN A 201 13.33 -21.87 42.85
C GLN A 201 14.33 -23.04 42.77
N ALA A 202 14.86 -23.32 41.58
CA ALA A 202 15.89 -24.33 41.39
C ALA A 202 17.19 -23.96 42.12
N ASN A 203 17.63 -22.70 42.00
CA ASN A 203 18.82 -22.19 42.69
C ASN A 203 18.66 -22.25 44.22
N ASP A 204 17.53 -21.77 44.73
CA ASP A 204 17.17 -21.80 46.15
C ASP A 204 17.18 -23.25 46.72
N SER A 205 16.72 -24.21 45.91
CA SER A 205 16.74 -25.63 46.27
C SER A 205 18.15 -26.21 46.27
N LEU A 206 18.99 -25.86 45.29
CA LEU A 206 20.39 -26.26 45.23
C LEU A 206 21.18 -25.73 46.42
N ASP A 207 20.94 -24.50 46.84
CA ASP A 207 21.61 -23.92 48.00
C ASP A 207 21.17 -24.59 49.30
N THR A 208 19.89 -24.95 49.42
CA THR A 208 19.39 -25.77 50.53
C THR A 208 20.09 -27.14 50.59
N LEU A 209 20.30 -27.78 49.43
CA LEU A 209 21.01 -29.06 49.35
C LEU A 209 22.47 -28.95 49.78
N LYS A 210 23.18 -27.92 49.32
CA LYS A 210 24.58 -27.67 49.72
C LYS A 210 24.73 -27.46 51.23
N GLN A 211 23.73 -26.85 51.87
CA GLN A 211 23.76 -26.51 53.30
C GLN A 211 23.20 -27.62 54.21
N THR A 212 22.57 -28.65 53.66
CA THR A 212 21.86 -29.68 54.45
C THR A 212 22.50 -31.05 54.26
N SER A 213 23.29 -31.52 55.24
CA SER A 213 23.84 -32.88 55.26
C SER A 213 22.89 -33.92 55.87
N GLN A 214 21.96 -33.53 56.76
CA GLN A 214 21.01 -34.41 57.45
C GLN A 214 19.59 -33.80 57.53
N CYS A 215 18.50 -34.60 57.50
CA CYS A 215 17.14 -34.03 57.70
C CYS A 215 16.99 -33.52 59.12
N ARG A 216 16.48 -32.30 59.25
CA ARG A 216 16.21 -31.60 60.52
C ARG A 216 15.23 -32.30 61.46
N HIS A 217 14.44 -33.25 60.95
CA HIS A 217 13.41 -33.96 61.70
C HIS A 217 13.85 -35.36 62.13
N CYS A 218 14.46 -36.16 61.24
CA CYS A 218 14.84 -37.55 61.54
C CYS A 218 16.34 -37.76 61.72
N SER A 219 17.16 -36.72 61.54
CA SER A 219 18.62 -36.72 61.69
C SER A 219 19.40 -37.73 60.84
N ARG A 220 18.74 -38.39 59.88
CA ARG A 220 19.39 -39.27 58.89
C ARG A 220 20.02 -38.43 57.78
N ASP A 221 20.99 -39.02 57.07
CA ASP A 221 21.58 -38.46 55.86
C ASP A 221 20.50 -37.94 54.92
N PHE A 222 20.71 -36.72 54.41
CA PHE A 222 19.70 -35.99 53.68
C PHE A 222 19.54 -36.48 52.24
N ASN A 223 19.00 -37.69 52.10
CA ASN A 223 18.49 -38.21 50.85
C ASN A 223 17.12 -37.57 50.57
N CYS A 224 17.01 -36.78 49.52
CA CYS A 224 15.82 -35.99 49.21
C CYS A 224 15.25 -36.28 47.81
N TYR A 225 14.06 -35.76 47.54
CA TYR A 225 13.45 -35.70 46.21
C TYR A 225 12.62 -34.42 46.07
N PHE A 226 12.37 -34.02 44.82
CA PHE A 226 11.47 -32.92 44.49
C PHE A 226 10.04 -33.43 44.35
N GLU A 227 9.10 -32.76 45.00
CA GLU A 227 7.67 -33.02 44.84
C GLU A 227 7.00 -31.78 44.24
N LYS A 228 6.16 -31.98 43.23
CA LYS A 228 5.37 -30.92 42.61
C LYS A 228 4.17 -30.60 43.51
N GLU A 229 4.10 -29.38 44.02
CA GLU A 229 2.96 -28.86 44.78
C GLU A 229 1.99 -28.24 43.76
N SER A 230 0.92 -28.96 43.41
CA SER A 230 -0.07 -28.45 42.44
C SER A 230 -1.04 -27.49 43.13
N MET A 231 -0.85 -26.21 42.87
CA MET A 231 -1.92 -25.22 42.89
C MET A 231 -2.15 -24.82 41.43
N GLU A 232 -3.42 -24.64 41.04
CA GLU A 232 -3.95 -24.71 39.67
C GLU A 232 -3.32 -23.78 38.60
N ASP A 233 -2.35 -22.93 38.94
CA ASP A 233 -1.69 -22.05 37.97
C ASP A 233 -0.18 -21.79 38.22
N ASP A 234 0.43 -22.40 39.23
CA ASP A 234 1.87 -22.22 39.51
C ASP A 234 2.52 -23.53 39.97
N SER A 235 3.34 -24.12 39.11
CA SER A 235 4.02 -25.39 39.38
C SER A 235 5.20 -25.17 40.31
N SER A 236 4.95 -25.03 41.60
CA SER A 236 6.01 -24.92 42.61
C SER A 236 6.54 -26.31 43.00
N TYR A 237 7.86 -26.45 43.13
CA TYR A 237 8.52 -27.66 43.62
C TYR A 237 9.00 -27.51 45.06
N VAL A 238 8.80 -28.55 45.87
CA VAL A 238 9.23 -28.59 47.26
C VAL A 238 10.23 -29.73 47.46
N LEU A 239 11.31 -29.44 48.19
CA LEU A 239 12.31 -30.43 48.55
C LEU A 239 11.85 -31.21 49.79
N ARG A 240 11.83 -32.55 49.72
CA ARG A 240 11.43 -33.40 50.84
C ARG A 240 12.47 -34.47 51.18
N CYS A 241 12.63 -34.78 52.46
CA CYS A 241 13.42 -35.94 52.86
C CYS A 241 12.71 -37.24 52.47
N ARG A 242 13.46 -38.17 51.89
CA ARG A 242 12.98 -39.49 51.48
C ARG A 242 12.52 -40.36 52.65
N ALA A 243 13.15 -40.22 53.83
CA ALA A 243 12.87 -41.08 54.98
C ALA A 243 11.61 -40.68 55.75
N CYS A 244 11.38 -39.39 55.97
CA CYS A 244 10.28 -38.90 56.82
C CYS A 244 9.36 -37.88 56.15
N ARG A 245 9.60 -37.56 54.86
CA ARG A 245 8.82 -36.59 54.07
C ARG A 245 8.80 -35.16 54.65
N CYS A 246 9.71 -34.87 55.61
CA CYS A 246 9.94 -33.53 56.16
C CYS A 246 10.16 -32.56 55.00
N ARG A 247 9.38 -31.46 54.94
CA ARG A 247 9.61 -30.37 53.96
C ARG A 247 10.90 -29.65 54.31
N HIS A 248 11.72 -29.34 53.32
CA HIS A 248 12.87 -28.47 53.43
C HIS A 248 12.64 -27.27 52.50
N SER A 249 12.87 -26.08 53.03
CA SER A 249 12.78 -24.82 52.30
C SER A 249 14.04 -24.01 52.61
N PRO A 250 14.43 -23.08 51.71
CA PRO A 250 15.49 -22.13 52.01
C PRO A 250 15.18 -21.43 53.32
N ARG A 251 16.17 -21.29 54.20
CA ARG A 251 16.03 -20.42 55.36
C ARG A 251 15.96 -18.98 54.83
N ASN A 252 14.83 -18.29 55.04
CA ASN A 252 14.84 -16.84 54.96
C ASN A 252 15.83 -16.35 56.03
N ILE A 253 16.94 -15.78 55.58
CA ILE A 253 17.87 -15.01 56.41
C ILE A 253 17.29 -13.60 56.52
#